data_AF-D5GSB3-F1
#
_entry.id   AF-D5GSB3-F1
#
_cell.length_a   1.000
_cell.length_b   1.000
_cell.length_c   1.000
_cell.angle_alpha   90.00
_cell.angle_beta   90.00
_cell.angle_gamma   90.00
#
_symmetry.space_group_name_H-M   'P 1'
#
loop_
_entity.id
_entity.type
_entity.pdbx_description
1 polymer ?
#
loop_
_entity_poly.entity_id
_entity_poly.type
_entity_poly.pdbx_seq_one_letter_code
_entity_poly.pdbx_strand_id
1 'polypeptide(L)'
;GEWRKNNQYTLTPRATDKARALEVQTKKDIEKAFVDMNMKLDDSTKKLDERIQDLTLWKKNVEKTVIAIKDEIDKLDENRTKLKGACKILMMPEAISRECLELRTNRYEPDLVRDEAEQELIKEVAIVGEIRRVFLNTLAKVEEQMLMNKAAKSSIELDWSDKMISLKLDRKNVALS
;
A
#
# COMPACT_ATOMS: atom_id res chain seq x y z
N GLY A 1 77.52 -26.69 -28.07
CA GLY A 1 77.24 -25.38 -27.46
C GLY A 1 76.39 -25.57 -26.23
N GLU A 2 76.68 -24.82 -25.17
CA GLU A 2 76.02 -24.92 -23.85
C GLU A 2 74.49 -24.82 -23.94
N TRP A 3 73.97 -24.03 -24.88
CA TRP A 3 72.54 -23.90 -25.17
C TRP A 3 71.85 -25.25 -25.45
N ARG A 4 72.46 -26.13 -26.26
CA ARG A 4 71.85 -27.45 -26.57
C ARG A 4 71.82 -28.37 -25.36
N LYS A 5 72.86 -28.34 -24.51
CA LYS A 5 72.91 -29.12 -23.27
C LYS A 5 71.88 -28.63 -22.26
N ASN A 6 71.72 -27.31 -22.13
CA ASN A 6 70.72 -26.71 -21.24
C ASN A 6 69.27 -27.04 -21.68
N ASN A 7 68.99 -26.96 -22.99
CA ASN A 7 67.68 -27.36 -23.51
C ASN A 7 67.41 -28.85 -23.31
N GLN A 8 68.39 -29.73 -23.50
CA GLN A 8 68.21 -31.17 -23.29
C GLN A 8 67.95 -31.53 -21.82
N TYR A 9 68.56 -30.79 -20.88
CA TYR A 9 68.31 -30.94 -19.44
C TYR A 9 66.95 -30.36 -19.01
N THR A 10 66.52 -29.25 -19.61
CA THR A 10 65.31 -28.51 -19.22
C THR A 10 64.04 -29.07 -19.89
N LEU A 11 64.13 -29.43 -21.18
CA LEU A 11 63.03 -29.95 -21.99
C LEU A 11 63.02 -31.48 -21.98
N THR A 12 63.03 -32.06 -20.78
CA THR A 12 62.82 -33.51 -20.66
C THR A 12 61.43 -33.89 -21.17
N PRO A 13 61.25 -35.09 -21.77
CA PRO A 13 59.94 -35.55 -22.24
C PRO A 13 58.83 -35.42 -21.17
N ARG A 14 59.17 -35.73 -19.92
CA ARG A 14 58.27 -35.57 -18.77
C ARG A 14 57.87 -34.12 -18.50
N ALA A 15 58.80 -33.16 -18.62
CA ALA A 15 58.51 -31.74 -18.44
C ALA A 15 57.63 -31.21 -19.59
N THR A 16 57.93 -31.60 -20.84
CA THR A 16 57.13 -31.19 -22.01
C THR A 16 55.74 -31.82 -22.01
N ASP A 17 55.60 -33.08 -21.58
CA ASP A 17 54.31 -33.77 -21.49
C ASP A 17 53.45 -33.19 -20.36
N LYS A 18 54.07 -32.84 -19.22
CA LYS A 18 53.37 -32.14 -18.14
C LYS A 18 52.88 -30.76 -18.59
N ALA A 19 53.71 -30.01 -19.33
CA ALA A 19 53.33 -28.72 -19.88
C ALA A 19 52.15 -28.86 -20.88
N ARG A 20 52.22 -29.83 -21.80
CA ARG A 20 51.14 -30.12 -22.75
C ARG A 20 49.84 -30.55 -22.04
N ALA A 21 49.94 -31.42 -21.03
CA ALA A 21 48.80 -31.85 -20.23
C ALA A 21 48.15 -30.68 -19.48
N LEU A 22 48.97 -29.78 -18.92
CA LEU A 22 48.49 -28.55 -18.28
C LEU A 22 47.78 -27.65 -19.29
N GLU A 23 48.36 -27.41 -20.46
CA GLU A 23 47.75 -26.59 -21.52
C GLU A 23 46.38 -27.15 -21.96
N VAL A 24 46.29 -28.47 -22.17
CA VAL A 24 45.03 -29.15 -22.47
C VAL A 24 44.02 -28.98 -21.34
N GLN A 25 44.45 -29.12 -20.09
CA GLN A 25 43.58 -28.95 -18.93
C GLN A 25 43.09 -27.50 -18.80
N THR A 26 43.99 -26.52 -18.93
CA THR A 26 43.64 -25.09 -18.89
C THR A 26 42.66 -24.73 -19.98
N LYS A 27 42.83 -25.25 -21.21
CA LYS A 27 41.86 -25.03 -22.29
C LYS A 27 40.47 -25.58 -21.95
N LYS A 28 40.40 -26.79 -21.38
CA LYS A 28 39.15 -27.39 -20.91
C LYS A 28 38.51 -26.60 -19.77
N ASP A 29 39.31 -26.13 -18.81
CA ASP A 29 38.83 -25.36 -17.66
C ASP A 29 38.27 -24.01 -18.12
N ILE A 30 38.91 -23.35 -19.09
CA ILE A 30 38.42 -22.11 -19.71
C ILE A 30 37.10 -22.37 -20.44
N GLU A 31 37.03 -23.41 -21.27
CA GLU A 31 35.81 -23.75 -22.02
C GLU A 31 34.65 -24.07 -21.07
N LYS A 32 34.92 -24.84 -20.01
CA LYS A 32 33.94 -25.12 -18.96
C LYS A 32 33.51 -23.84 -18.24
N ALA A 33 34.44 -22.96 -17.87
CA ALA A 33 34.12 -21.70 -17.22
C ALA A 33 33.24 -20.80 -18.09
N PHE A 34 33.46 -20.77 -19.40
CA PHE A 34 32.61 -20.05 -20.35
C PHE A 34 31.20 -20.63 -20.41
N VAL A 35 31.07 -21.96 -20.50
CA VAL A 35 29.76 -22.63 -20.50
C VAL A 35 29.02 -22.36 -19.19
N ASP A 36 29.68 -22.54 -18.04
CA ASP A 36 29.10 -22.30 -16.72
C ASP A 36 28.68 -20.83 -16.55
N MET A 37 29.47 -19.88 -17.08
CA MET A 37 29.14 -18.44 -17.05
C MET A 37 27.93 -18.12 -17.91
N ASN A 38 27.86 -18.64 -19.14
CA ASN A 38 26.73 -18.44 -20.04
C ASN A 38 25.44 -19.02 -19.44
N MET A 39 25.49 -20.22 -18.84
CA MET A 39 24.34 -20.82 -18.17
C MET A 39 23.84 -19.97 -17.00
N LYS A 40 24.75 -19.40 -16.21
CA LYS A 40 24.40 -18.49 -15.11
C LYS A 40 23.81 -17.17 -15.60
N LEU A 41 24.32 -16.63 -16.71
CA LEU A 41 23.82 -15.40 -17.31
C LEU A 41 22.39 -15.60 -17.84
N ASP A 42 22.14 -16.73 -18.50
CA ASP A 42 20.81 -17.10 -19.00
C ASP A 42 19.80 -17.26 -17.85
N ASP A 43 20.15 -18.02 -16.79
CA ASP A 43 19.33 -18.18 -15.59
C ASP A 43 19.04 -16.83 -14.90
N SER A 44 20.05 -15.95 -14.81
CA SER A 44 19.88 -14.62 -14.23
C SER A 44 18.96 -13.74 -15.07
N THR A 45 19.12 -13.78 -16.40
CA THR A 45 18.27 -13.02 -17.34
C THR A 45 16.83 -13.49 -17.26
N LYS A 46 16.59 -14.80 -17.19
CA LYS A 46 15.25 -15.37 -17.03
C LYS A 46 14.58 -14.92 -15.72
N LYS A 47 15.29 -15.01 -14.59
CA LYS A 47 14.78 -14.57 -13.28
C LYS A 47 14.49 -13.06 -13.25
N LEU A 48 15.30 -12.26 -13.93
CA LEU A 48 15.05 -10.83 -14.07
C LEU A 48 13.78 -10.56 -14.88
N ASP A 49 13.55 -11.29 -15.97
CA ASP A 49 12.33 -11.15 -16.77
C ASP A 49 11.08 -11.53 -15.97
N GLU A 50 11.10 -12.67 -15.27
CA GLU A 50 10.02 -13.10 -14.37
C GLU A 50 9.71 -12.02 -13.31
N ARG A 51 10.75 -11.47 -12.66
CA ARG A 51 10.60 -10.39 -11.69
C ARG A 51 10.04 -9.10 -12.31
N ILE A 52 10.44 -8.74 -13.53
CA ILE A 52 9.91 -7.57 -14.24
C ILE A 52 8.41 -7.75 -14.52
N GLN A 53 7.98 -8.95 -14.93
CA GLN A 53 6.58 -9.27 -15.15
C GLN A 53 5.77 -9.13 -13.86
N ASP A 54 6.25 -9.74 -12.77
CA ASP A 54 5.63 -9.65 -11.44
C ASP A 54 5.51 -8.21 -10.95
N LEU A 55 6.61 -7.45 -10.96
CA LEU A 55 6.61 -6.05 -10.54
C LEU A 55 5.70 -5.19 -11.42
N THR A 56 5.60 -5.50 -12.71
CA THR A 56 4.67 -4.77 -13.62
C THR A 56 3.21 -5.09 -13.30
N LEU A 57 2.88 -6.33 -12.92
CA LEU A 57 1.55 -6.70 -12.47
C LEU A 57 1.20 -5.99 -11.15
N TRP A 58 2.11 -6.05 -10.17
CA TRP A 58 1.93 -5.38 -8.89
C TRP A 58 1.77 -3.86 -9.04
N LYS A 59 2.48 -3.25 -10.00
CA LYS A 59 2.29 -1.84 -10.36
C LYS A 59 0.84 -1.51 -10.65
N LYS A 60 0.24 -2.28 -11.55
CA LYS A 60 -1.15 -2.09 -11.97
C LYS A 60 -2.11 -2.28 -10.80
N ASN A 61 -1.83 -3.25 -9.93
CA ASN A 61 -2.66 -3.50 -8.76
C ASN A 61 -2.57 -2.33 -7.76
N VAL A 62 -1.37 -1.84 -7.48
CA VAL A 62 -1.16 -0.71 -6.58
C VAL A 62 -1.81 0.56 -7.11
N GLU A 63 -1.65 0.87 -8.41
CA GLU A 63 -2.31 2.02 -9.04
C GLU A 63 -3.84 1.93 -8.89
N LYS A 64 -4.43 0.76 -9.11
CA LYS A 64 -5.86 0.52 -8.89
C LYS A 64 -6.26 0.70 -7.43
N THR A 65 -5.47 0.17 -6.49
CA THR A 65 -5.75 0.28 -5.06
C THR A 65 -5.68 1.73 -4.59
N VAL A 66 -4.70 2.50 -5.04
CA VAL A 66 -4.56 3.93 -4.71
C VAL A 66 -5.78 4.73 -5.23
N ILE A 67 -6.25 4.43 -6.44
CA ILE A 67 -7.48 5.03 -6.99
C ILE A 67 -8.68 4.66 -6.12
N ALA A 68 -8.85 3.37 -5.79
CA ALA A 68 -9.97 2.91 -4.97
C ALA A 68 -9.98 3.56 -3.56
N ILE A 69 -8.81 3.70 -2.92
CA ILE A 69 -8.70 4.39 -1.63
C ILE A 69 -9.05 5.87 -1.77
N LYS A 70 -8.64 6.52 -2.86
CA LYS A 70 -9.00 7.92 -3.13
C LYS A 70 -10.50 8.08 -3.28
N ASP A 71 -11.13 7.25 -4.10
CA ASP A 71 -12.59 7.29 -4.30
C ASP A 71 -13.35 7.06 -2.99
N GLU A 72 -12.85 6.18 -2.13
CA GLU A 72 -13.42 5.94 -0.80
C GLU A 72 -13.27 7.16 0.12
N ILE A 73 -12.10 7.82 0.13
CA ILE A 73 -11.90 9.06 0.90
C ILE A 73 -12.87 10.15 0.44
N ASP A 74 -13.06 10.32 -0.87
CA ASP A 74 -13.94 11.34 -1.43
C ASP A 74 -15.41 11.06 -1.05
N LYS A 75 -15.87 9.81 -1.14
CA LYS A 75 -17.21 9.40 -0.66
C LYS A 75 -17.39 9.61 0.84
N LEU A 76 -16.39 9.29 1.65
CA LEU A 76 -16.44 9.52 3.08
C LEU A 76 -16.54 11.02 3.41
N ASP A 77 -15.87 11.90 2.67
CA ASP A 77 -15.95 13.35 2.87
C ASP A 77 -17.33 13.92 2.48
N GLU A 78 -17.94 13.41 1.40
CA GLU A 78 -19.32 13.75 1.05
C GLU A 78 -20.30 13.33 2.17
N ASN A 79 -20.16 12.11 2.67
CA ASN A 79 -21.00 11.59 3.75
C ASN A 79 -20.78 12.35 5.05
N ARG A 80 -19.54 12.72 5.36
CA ARG A 80 -19.18 13.58 6.48
C ARG A 80 -19.89 14.94 6.39
N THR A 81 -19.89 15.55 5.21
CA THR A 81 -20.56 16.83 4.98
C THR A 81 -22.08 16.71 5.15
N LYS A 82 -22.68 15.65 4.61
CA LYS A 82 -24.11 15.34 4.79
C LYS A 82 -24.48 15.14 6.27
N LEU A 83 -23.68 14.37 7.02
CA LEU A 83 -23.88 14.13 8.45
C LEU A 83 -23.79 15.44 9.27
N LYS A 84 -22.80 16.29 9.00
CA LYS A 84 -22.68 17.60 9.65
C LYS A 84 -23.88 18.51 9.35
N GLY A 85 -24.34 18.52 8.10
CA GLY A 85 -25.56 19.24 7.70
C GLY A 85 -26.80 18.72 8.44
N ALA A 86 -26.98 17.40 8.50
CA ALA A 86 -28.09 16.77 9.19
C ALA A 86 -28.09 17.08 10.70
N CYS A 87 -26.92 17.02 11.36
CA CYS A 87 -26.77 17.44 12.75
C CYS A 87 -27.21 18.89 12.97
N LYS A 88 -26.83 19.81 12.07
CA LYS A 88 -27.19 21.22 12.17
C LYS A 88 -28.71 21.43 12.00
N ILE A 89 -29.34 20.71 11.08
CA ILE A 89 -30.79 20.79 10.87
C ILE A 89 -31.54 20.34 12.13
N LEU A 90 -31.10 19.26 12.79
CA LEU A 90 -31.73 18.74 14.00
C LEU A 90 -31.67 19.70 15.21
N MET A 91 -30.73 20.66 15.23
CA MET A 91 -30.61 21.61 16.34
C MET A 91 -31.86 22.47 16.52
N MET A 92 -32.54 22.84 15.42
CA MET A 92 -33.68 23.74 15.47
C MET A 92 -34.95 23.07 16.04
N PRO A 93 -35.40 21.89 15.53
CA PRO A 93 -36.50 21.15 16.16
C PRO A 93 -36.21 20.82 17.63
N GLU A 94 -34.98 20.40 17.95
CA GLU A 94 -34.61 20.10 19.34
C GLU A 94 -34.76 21.31 20.27
N ALA A 95 -34.33 22.50 19.82
CA ALA A 95 -34.48 23.73 20.59
C ALA A 95 -35.94 24.10 20.80
N ILE A 96 -36.76 24.02 19.75
CA ILE A 96 -38.20 24.33 19.82
C ILE A 96 -38.90 23.38 20.79
N SER A 97 -38.70 22.06 20.68
CA SER A 97 -39.38 21.10 21.56
C SER A 97 -38.95 21.26 23.02
N ARG A 98 -37.69 21.63 23.30
CA ARG A 98 -37.23 21.95 24.66
C ARG A 98 -37.83 23.25 25.19
N GLU A 99 -37.87 24.30 24.39
CA GLU A 99 -38.48 25.59 24.79
C GLU A 99 -39.98 25.40 25.08
N CYS A 100 -40.69 24.65 24.25
CA CYS A 100 -42.08 24.28 24.48
C CYS A 100 -42.29 23.54 25.82
N LEU A 101 -41.39 22.61 26.16
CA LEU A 101 -41.43 21.92 27.46
C LEU A 101 -41.16 22.89 28.62
N GLU A 102 -40.16 23.76 28.50
CA GLU A 102 -39.81 24.74 29.53
C GLU A 102 -40.99 25.69 29.81
N LEU A 103 -41.61 26.24 28.76
CA LEU A 103 -42.79 27.09 28.89
C LEU A 103 -43.96 26.38 29.57
N ARG A 104 -44.15 25.08 29.29
CA ARG A 104 -45.19 24.26 29.95
C ARG A 104 -44.90 24.04 31.43
N THR A 105 -43.65 23.77 31.79
CA THR A 105 -43.24 23.58 33.19
C THR A 105 -43.36 24.84 34.05
N ASN A 106 -43.43 26.02 33.43
CA ASN A 106 -43.57 27.31 34.12
C ASN A 106 -45.03 27.76 34.32
N ARG A 107 -46.02 26.93 33.96
CA ARG A 107 -47.45 27.24 34.20
C ARG A 107 -47.78 27.13 35.69
N TYR A 108 -48.71 27.96 36.16
CA TYR A 108 -49.24 27.89 37.52
C TYR A 108 -50.45 26.95 37.61
N GLU A 109 -50.72 26.42 38.80
CA GLU A 109 -51.95 25.67 39.09
C GLU A 109 -53.20 26.55 38.83
N PRO A 110 -54.28 26.03 38.24
CA PRO A 110 -54.53 24.62 37.88
C PRO A 110 -54.06 24.23 36.46
N ASP A 111 -53.41 25.13 35.72
CA ASP A 111 -53.00 24.91 34.32
C ASP A 111 -51.73 24.06 34.18
N LEU A 112 -51.07 23.75 35.30
CA LEU A 112 -49.93 22.83 35.37
C LEU A 112 -50.43 21.38 35.28
N VAL A 113 -50.67 20.92 34.06
CA VAL A 113 -51.19 19.57 33.78
C VAL A 113 -50.29 18.84 32.80
N ARG A 114 -50.05 17.56 33.07
CA ARG A 114 -49.39 16.64 32.12
C ARG A 114 -50.35 16.20 31.02
N ASP A 115 -50.56 17.07 30.04
CA ASP A 115 -51.41 16.79 28.89
C ASP A 115 -50.71 15.90 27.85
N GLU A 116 -51.48 15.47 26.84
CA GLU A 116 -50.98 14.63 25.74
C GLU A 116 -49.85 15.31 24.96
N ALA A 117 -49.93 16.63 24.76
CA ALA A 117 -48.92 17.37 24.01
C ALA A 117 -47.58 17.46 24.77
N GLU A 118 -47.58 17.51 26.10
CA GLU A 118 -46.35 17.37 26.90
C GLU A 118 -45.72 15.98 26.70
N GLN A 119 -46.52 14.91 26.70
CA GLN A 119 -46.02 13.56 26.47
C GLN A 119 -45.40 13.40 25.07
N GLU A 120 -46.03 13.95 24.03
CA GLU A 120 -45.49 13.92 22.67
C GLU A 120 -44.20 14.76 22.54
N LEU A 121 -44.11 15.92 23.19
CA LEU A 121 -42.88 16.73 23.22
C LEU A 121 -41.71 15.99 23.91
N ILE A 122 -41.97 15.28 25.01
CA ILE A 122 -40.94 14.46 25.67
C ILE A 122 -40.43 13.36 24.74
N LYS A 123 -41.35 12.69 24.02
CA LYS A 123 -40.97 11.67 23.02
C LYS A 123 -40.15 12.27 21.88
N GLU A 124 -40.54 13.43 21.36
CA GLU A 124 -39.83 14.12 20.29
C GLU A 124 -38.39 14.47 20.72
N VAL A 125 -38.21 15.08 21.89
CA VAL A 125 -36.87 15.40 22.44
C VAL A 125 -36.03 14.14 22.61
N ALA A 126 -36.61 13.04 23.10
CA ALA A 126 -35.90 11.77 23.26
C ALA A 126 -35.45 11.19 21.91
N ILE A 127 -36.34 11.17 20.90
CA ILE A 127 -36.05 10.65 19.55
C ILE A 127 -34.97 11.50 18.88
N VAL A 128 -35.11 12.84 18.90
CA VAL A 128 -34.12 13.75 18.31
C VAL A 128 -32.77 13.60 18.99
N GLY A 129 -32.74 13.47 20.32
CA GLY A 129 -31.53 13.20 21.09
C GLY A 129 -30.83 11.90 20.67
N GLU A 130 -31.59 10.83 20.46
CA GLU A 130 -31.05 9.55 20.00
C GLU A 130 -30.50 9.62 18.57
N ILE A 131 -31.23 10.26 17.65
CA ILE A 131 -30.75 10.47 16.27
C ILE A 131 -29.44 11.28 16.27
N ARG A 132 -29.37 12.36 17.05
CA ARG A 132 -28.17 13.18 17.20
C ARG A 132 -26.99 12.36 17.71
N ARG A 133 -27.21 11.50 18.71
CA ARG A 133 -26.18 10.58 19.23
C ARG A 133 -25.66 9.64 18.15
N VAL A 134 -26.55 9.02 17.37
CA VAL A 134 -26.19 8.14 16.26
C VAL A 134 -25.38 8.89 15.20
N PHE A 135 -25.80 10.09 14.82
CA PHE A 135 -25.08 10.89 13.82
C PHE A 135 -23.68 11.29 14.29
N LEU A 136 -23.52 11.74 15.53
CA LEU A 136 -22.21 12.11 16.08
C LEU A 136 -21.27 10.90 16.18
N ASN A 137 -21.78 9.75 16.63
CA ASN A 137 -21.00 8.52 16.67
C ASN A 137 -20.58 8.06 15.27
N THR A 138 -21.47 8.22 14.28
CA THR A 138 -21.17 7.87 12.88
C THR A 138 -20.16 8.83 12.29
N LEU A 139 -20.29 10.13 12.57
CA LEU A 139 -19.33 11.16 12.15
C LEU A 139 -17.92 10.86 12.66
N ALA A 140 -17.77 10.50 13.94
CA ALA A 140 -16.49 10.14 14.52
C ALA A 140 -15.85 8.93 13.81
N LYS A 141 -16.64 7.88 13.54
CA LYS A 141 -16.17 6.70 12.78
C LYS A 141 -15.76 7.04 11.35
N VAL A 142 -16.52 7.91 10.67
CA VAL A 142 -16.18 8.38 9.31
C VAL A 142 -14.86 9.13 9.33
N GLU A 143 -14.67 10.04 10.28
CA GLU A 143 -13.42 10.82 10.40
C GLU A 143 -12.21 9.93 10.72
N GLU A 144 -12.38 8.93 11.60
CA GLU A 144 -11.36 7.92 11.88
C GLU A 144 -11.01 7.10 10.63
N GLN A 145 -12.02 6.58 9.92
CA GLN A 145 -11.80 5.79 8.70
C GLN A 145 -11.09 6.61 7.62
N MET A 146 -11.43 7.89 7.47
CA MET A 146 -10.74 8.80 6.54
C MET A 146 -9.26 8.96 6.89
N LEU A 147 -8.91 9.06 8.17
CA LEU A 147 -7.52 9.14 8.62
C LEU A 147 -6.76 7.84 8.30
N MET A 148 -7.36 6.69 8.60
CA MET A 148 -6.78 5.38 8.29
C MET A 148 -6.55 5.20 6.79
N ASN A 149 -7.53 5.56 5.96
CA ASN A 149 -7.43 5.48 4.50
C ASN A 149 -6.32 6.39 3.95
N LYS A 150 -6.18 7.61 4.47
CA LYS A 150 -5.09 8.53 4.09
C LYS A 150 -3.72 7.95 4.46
N ALA A 151 -3.58 7.40 5.67
CA ALA A 151 -2.33 6.78 6.11
C ALA A 151 -1.97 5.56 5.25
N ALA A 152 -2.94 4.68 4.98
CA ALA A 152 -2.75 3.51 4.11
C ALA A 152 -2.33 3.91 2.70
N LYS A 153 -2.99 4.93 2.12
CA LYS A 153 -2.62 5.47 0.82
C LYS A 153 -1.17 5.96 0.79
N SER A 154 -0.78 6.81 1.74
CA SER A 154 0.59 7.35 1.79
C SER A 154 1.63 6.24 2.00
N SER A 155 1.34 5.24 2.83
CA SER A 155 2.23 4.09 3.04
C SER A 155 2.43 3.29 1.75
N ILE A 156 1.36 3.02 1.00
CA ILE A 156 1.42 2.27 -0.26
C ILE A 156 2.18 3.06 -1.33
N GLU A 157 1.91 4.38 -1.45
CA GLU A 157 2.60 5.25 -2.40
C GLU A 157 4.11 5.30 -2.14
N LEU A 158 4.52 5.33 -0.86
CA LEU A 158 5.93 5.32 -0.46
C LEU A 158 6.61 3.99 -0.83
N ASP A 159 6.08 2.86 -0.37
CA ASP A 159 6.66 1.53 -0.67
C ASP A 159 6.74 1.31 -2.19
N TRP A 160 5.71 1.74 -2.91
CA TRP A 160 5.67 1.57 -4.36
C TRP A 160 6.69 2.44 -5.12
N SER A 161 7.02 3.62 -4.61
CA SER A 161 8.02 4.49 -5.22
C SER A 161 9.40 3.82 -5.29
N ASP A 162 9.81 3.11 -4.24
CA ASP A 162 11.05 2.36 -4.20
C ASP A 162 11.03 1.16 -5.17
N LYS A 163 9.89 0.44 -5.24
CA LYS A 163 9.72 -0.66 -6.19
C LYS A 163 9.78 -0.19 -7.65
N MET A 164 9.32 1.03 -7.95
CA MET A 164 9.43 1.60 -9.29
C MET A 164 10.90 1.83 -9.71
N ILE A 165 11.74 2.28 -8.78
CA ILE A 165 13.18 2.44 -9.03
C ILE A 165 13.80 1.08 -9.34
N SER A 166 13.48 0.05 -8.53
CA SER A 166 13.92 -1.31 -8.79
C SER A 166 13.50 -1.81 -10.17
N LEU A 167 12.22 -1.68 -10.54
CA LEU A 167 11.71 -2.11 -11.84
C LEU A 167 12.44 -1.43 -13.01
N LYS A 168 12.76 -0.14 -12.86
CA LYS A 168 13.53 0.61 -13.86
C LYS A 168 14.95 0.07 -14.01
N LEU A 169 15.61 -0.27 -12.91
CA LEU A 169 16.94 -0.86 -12.92
C LEU A 169 16.92 -2.27 -13.52
N ASP A 170 15.94 -3.09 -13.13
CA ASP A 170 15.79 -4.46 -13.63
C ASP A 170 15.59 -4.46 -15.15
N ARG A 171 14.73 -3.58 -15.68
CA ARG A 171 14.54 -3.40 -17.14
C ARG A 171 15.81 -2.95 -17.85
N LYS A 172 16.59 -2.06 -17.23
CA LYS A 172 17.87 -1.61 -17.79
C LYS A 172 18.87 -2.76 -17.83
N ASN A 173 18.94 -3.58 -16.78
CA ASN A 173 19.86 -4.71 -16.71
C ASN A 173 19.53 -5.77 -17.77
N VAL A 174 18.25 -6.10 -17.97
CA VAL A 174 17.85 -7.02 -19.03
C VAL A 174 18.20 -6.48 -20.43
N ALA A 175 18.12 -5.17 -20.65
CA ALA A 175 18.52 -4.57 -21.93
C ALA A 175 20.05 -4.55 -22.16
N LEU A 176 20.85 -4.88 -21.15
CA LEU A 176 22.31 -4.98 -21.23
C LEU A 176 22.82 -6.43 -21.32
N SER A 177 21.94 -7.41 -21.06
CA SER A 177 22.19 -8.85 -21.28
C SER A 177 22.12 -9.19 -22.76
#